data_AF-K6ZCV5-F1
#
_entry.id   AF-K6ZCV5-F1
#
_cell.length_a   1.000
_cell.length_b   1.000
_cell.length_c   1.000
_cell.angle_alpha   90.00
_cell.angle_beta   90.00
_cell.angle_gamma   90.00
#
_symmetry.space_group_name_H-M   'P 1'
#
loop_
_entity.id
_entity.type
_entity.pdbx_description
1 polymer ?
#
loop_
_entity_poly.entity_id
_entity_poly.type
_entity_poly.pdbx_seq_one_letter_code
_entity_poly.pdbx_strand_id
1 'polypeptide(L)'
;MVASLFTVLDNIPSYHNLEVTTRVDTFLEKAGQSVDEVGRQLERLSKIIKRLDVAKLFSSFASSLKIIGDEIKDHDEAGYVLLVIYPDDDQLEYTIFDNKDSNIAQDKYAQQENIAASTDNNQIVALVFTSSLEDVKAAYPNFFADSSKFIEHLDTLLIAERIIQKSVLKRISSGFF
;
A
#
# COMPACT_ATOMS: atom_id res chain seq x y z
N MET A 1 -12.29 -8.28 12.68
CA MET A 1 -12.21 -7.85 11.25
C MET A 1 -10.80 -7.35 11.01
N VAL A 2 -10.13 -7.64 9.88
CA VAL A 2 -8.72 -7.24 9.66
C VAL A 2 -8.45 -5.75 9.95
N ALA A 3 -9.41 -4.86 9.66
CA ALA A 3 -9.32 -3.43 9.98
C ALA A 3 -9.05 -3.14 11.47
N SER A 4 -9.56 -3.96 12.41
CA SER A 4 -9.32 -3.75 13.84
C SER A 4 -7.87 -3.96 14.24
N LEU A 5 -7.08 -4.72 13.46
CA LEU A 5 -5.64 -4.87 13.71
C LEU A 5 -4.91 -3.54 13.50
N PHE A 6 -5.24 -2.82 12.42
CA PHE A 6 -4.67 -1.52 12.12
C PHE A 6 -5.11 -0.46 13.14
N THR A 7 -6.38 -0.48 13.55
CA THR A 7 -6.87 0.41 14.62
C THR A 7 -6.07 0.25 15.92
N VAL A 8 -5.62 -0.97 16.26
CA VAL A 8 -4.78 -1.16 17.45
C VAL A 8 -3.42 -0.48 17.25
N LEU A 9 -2.80 -0.61 16.08
CA LEU A 9 -1.51 0.01 15.77
C LEU A 9 -1.59 1.55 15.75
N ASP A 10 -2.64 2.11 15.14
CA ASP A 10 -2.86 3.57 15.07
C ASP A 10 -2.99 4.21 16.46
N ASN A 11 -3.41 3.44 17.46
CA ASN A 11 -3.54 3.88 18.85
C ASN A 11 -2.27 3.66 19.69
N ILE A 12 -1.17 3.18 19.10
CA ILE A 12 0.12 3.07 19.77
C ILE A 12 0.83 4.43 19.71
N PRO A 13 1.10 5.08 20.85
CA PRO A 13 1.78 6.37 20.88
C PRO A 13 3.17 6.28 20.25
N SER A 14 3.50 7.25 19.40
CA SER A 14 4.81 7.36 18.75
C SER A 14 5.24 6.09 18.00
N TYR A 15 4.29 5.31 17.49
CA TYR A 15 4.50 4.01 16.86
C TYR A 15 5.70 3.94 15.90
N HIS A 16 5.79 4.89 14.96
CA HIS A 16 6.85 4.93 13.94
C HIS A 16 8.26 5.23 14.50
N ASN A 17 8.37 5.68 15.76
CA ASN A 17 9.65 5.92 16.43
C ASN A 17 10.08 4.76 17.32
N LEU A 18 9.25 3.71 17.44
CA LEU A 18 9.55 2.54 18.26
C LEU A 18 10.37 1.52 17.48
N GLU A 19 11.20 0.75 18.18
CA GLU A 19 11.81 -0.46 17.64
C GLU A 19 10.74 -1.50 17.28
N VAL A 20 10.99 -2.30 16.24
CA VAL A 20 10.00 -3.25 15.71
C VAL A 20 9.54 -4.26 16.77
N THR A 21 10.44 -4.68 17.67
CA THR A 21 10.10 -5.59 18.77
C THR A 21 9.11 -4.95 19.74
N THR A 22 9.34 -3.68 20.10
CA THR A 22 8.45 -2.92 20.99
C THR A 22 7.08 -2.70 20.35
N ARG A 23 7.02 -2.46 19.03
CA ARG A 23 5.76 -2.36 18.28
C ARG A 23 4.95 -3.65 18.38
N VAL A 24 5.59 -4.79 18.14
CA VAL A 24 4.96 -6.11 18.16
C VAL A 24 4.46 -6.47 19.55
N ASP A 25 5.28 -6.27 20.59
CA ASP A 25 4.90 -6.58 21.98
C ASP A 25 3.71 -5.71 22.42
N THR A 26 3.79 -4.40 22.17
CA THR A 26 2.72 -3.45 22.50
C THR A 26 1.42 -3.76 21.75
N PHE A 27 1.52 -4.17 20.49
CA PHE A 27 0.37 -4.61 19.71
C PHE A 27 -0.28 -5.85 20.32
N LEU A 28 0.50 -6.88 20.65
CA LEU A 28 -0.01 -8.13 21.23
C LEU A 28 -0.66 -7.91 22.59
N GLU A 29 -0.14 -6.99 23.40
CA GLU A 29 -0.74 -6.58 24.68
C GLU A 29 -2.06 -5.83 24.49
N LYS A 30 -2.12 -4.89 23.53
CA LYS A 30 -3.28 -4.01 23.31
C LYS A 30 -4.38 -4.62 22.43
N ALA A 31 -4.11 -5.71 21.72
CA ALA A 31 -5.07 -6.32 20.80
C ALA A 31 -6.40 -6.69 21.49
N GLY A 32 -6.41 -6.87 22.82
CA GLY A 32 -7.62 -6.94 23.66
C GLY A 32 -8.58 -8.10 23.35
N GLN A 33 -8.23 -8.94 22.39
CA GLN A 33 -8.95 -10.09 21.88
C GLN A 33 -8.24 -11.38 22.31
N SER A 34 -8.94 -12.52 22.25
CA SER A 34 -8.28 -13.80 22.50
C SER A 34 -7.18 -14.05 21.47
N VAL A 35 -6.08 -14.69 21.90
CA VAL A 35 -4.94 -15.02 21.04
C VAL A 35 -5.37 -15.76 19.77
N ASP A 36 -6.39 -16.62 19.87
CA ASP A 36 -6.92 -17.37 18.73
C ASP A 36 -7.62 -16.47 17.70
N GLU A 37 -8.37 -15.46 18.15
CA GLU A 37 -9.08 -14.53 17.26
C GLU A 37 -8.11 -13.56 16.58
N VAL A 38 -7.11 -13.06 17.32
CA VAL A 38 -6.02 -12.26 16.74
C VAL A 38 -5.24 -13.09 15.73
N GLY A 39 -4.91 -14.33 16.08
CA GLY A 39 -4.20 -15.28 15.20
C GLY A 39 -4.91 -15.52 13.88
N ARG A 40 -6.23 -15.79 13.90
CA ARG A 40 -7.03 -15.97 12.67
C ARG A 40 -7.03 -14.74 11.77
N GLN A 41 -7.13 -13.55 12.36
CA GLN A 41 -7.14 -12.30 11.60
C GLN A 41 -5.77 -12.01 10.98
N LEU A 42 -4.69 -12.26 11.71
CA LEU A 42 -3.32 -12.14 11.23
C LEU A 42 -3.03 -13.13 10.09
N GLU A 43 -3.48 -14.38 10.20
CA GLU A 43 -3.35 -15.37 9.13
C GLU A 43 -4.10 -14.94 7.87
N ARG A 44 -5.32 -14.42 8.02
CA ARG A 44 -6.11 -13.88 6.89
C ARG A 44 -5.40 -12.71 6.22
N LEU A 45 -4.84 -11.79 7.00
CA LEU A 45 -4.06 -10.66 6.49
C LEU A 45 -2.80 -11.14 5.75
N SER A 46 -2.05 -12.07 6.33
CA SER A 46 -0.85 -12.69 5.72
C SER A 46 -1.17 -13.30 4.35
N LYS A 47 -2.32 -14.00 4.21
CA LYS A 47 -2.79 -14.52 2.92
C LYS A 47 -3.14 -13.41 1.92
N ILE A 48 -3.78 -12.34 2.37
CA ILE A 48 -4.13 -11.19 1.52
C ILE A 48 -2.86 -10.49 1.01
N ILE A 49 -1.89 -10.22 1.89
CA ILE A 49 -0.61 -9.58 1.52
C ILE A 49 0.13 -10.42 0.49
N LYS A 50 0.22 -11.75 0.70
CA LYS A 50 0.85 -12.66 -0.25
C LYS A 50 0.13 -12.71 -1.59
N ARG A 51 -1.20 -12.64 -1.58
CA ARG A 51 -2.01 -12.65 -2.81
C ARG A 51 -1.89 -11.36 -3.61
N LEU A 52 -1.81 -10.22 -2.92
CA LEU A 52 -1.77 -8.90 -3.56
C LEU A 52 -0.37 -8.47 -4.01
N ASP A 53 0.68 -9.23 -3.66
CA ASP A 53 2.09 -8.93 -3.93
C ASP A 53 2.40 -7.43 -3.76
N VAL A 54 2.04 -6.92 -2.57
CA VAL A 54 2.05 -5.48 -2.26
C VAL A 54 3.43 -4.86 -2.55
N ALA A 55 4.51 -5.62 -2.34
CA ALA A 55 5.86 -5.20 -2.67
C ALA A 55 6.07 -4.99 -4.18
N LYS A 56 5.62 -5.94 -5.02
CA LYS A 56 5.64 -5.79 -6.47
C LYS A 56 4.85 -4.55 -6.89
N LEU A 57 3.64 -4.38 -6.36
CA LEU A 57 2.81 -3.21 -6.67
C LEU A 57 3.52 -1.88 -6.40
N PHE A 58 4.12 -1.72 -5.22
CA PHE A 58 4.88 -0.52 -4.89
C PHE A 58 6.14 -0.34 -5.75
N SER A 59 6.81 -1.43 -6.13
CA SER A 59 8.01 -1.38 -6.97
C SER A 59 7.71 -1.01 -8.44
N SER A 60 6.65 -1.58 -9.01
CA SER A 60 6.16 -1.26 -10.35
C SER A 60 5.74 0.20 -10.42
N PHE A 61 5.06 0.69 -9.37
CA PHE A 61 4.62 2.07 -9.28
C PHE A 61 5.78 3.08 -9.09
N ALA A 62 6.79 2.75 -8.28
CA ALA A 62 8.00 3.58 -8.14
C ALA A 62 8.81 3.65 -9.44
N SER A 63 8.95 2.53 -10.14
CA SER A 63 9.64 2.45 -11.44
C SER A 63 8.92 3.26 -12.50
N SER A 64 7.58 3.24 -12.47
CA SER A 64 6.71 3.99 -13.36
C SER A 64 6.96 5.50 -13.31
N LEU A 65 7.07 6.05 -12.10
CA LEU A 65 7.28 7.49 -11.90
C LEU A 65 8.66 7.96 -12.31
N LYS A 66 9.66 7.07 -12.25
CA LYS A 66 10.99 7.37 -12.77
C LYS A 66 10.95 7.57 -14.29
N ILE A 67 10.23 6.70 -15.00
CA ILE A 67 10.05 6.76 -16.46
C ILE A 67 9.33 8.06 -16.84
N ILE A 68 8.18 8.32 -16.22
CA ILE A 68 7.40 9.54 -16.43
C ILE A 68 8.23 10.78 -16.15
N GLY A 69 9.06 10.72 -15.11
CA GLY A 69 9.89 11.83 -14.74
C GLY A 69 10.97 12.19 -15.75
N ASP A 70 11.49 11.20 -16.46
CA ASP A 70 12.46 11.47 -17.51
C ASP A 70 11.78 12.02 -18.78
N GLU A 71 10.50 11.70 -19.03
CA GLU A 71 9.74 12.24 -20.18
C GLU A 71 9.12 13.63 -19.94
N ILE A 72 8.69 13.96 -18.71
CA ILE A 72 8.13 15.29 -18.39
C ILE A 72 9.18 16.39 -18.50
N LYS A 73 10.48 16.07 -18.39
CA LYS A 73 11.55 17.07 -18.55
C LYS A 73 11.54 17.76 -19.92
N ASP A 74 10.93 17.14 -20.93
CA ASP A 74 10.84 17.69 -22.28
C ASP A 74 9.52 18.47 -22.52
N HIS A 75 8.66 18.59 -21.50
CA HIS A 75 7.35 19.26 -21.57
C HIS A 75 7.22 20.40 -20.54
N ASP A 76 7.59 21.63 -20.94
CA ASP A 76 7.59 22.84 -20.10
C ASP A 76 6.21 23.29 -19.59
N GLU A 77 5.09 22.77 -20.13
CA GLU A 77 3.71 23.17 -19.78
C GLU A 77 2.82 21.98 -19.33
N ALA A 78 3.40 20.85 -18.93
CA ALA A 78 2.62 19.72 -18.43
C ALA A 78 1.73 20.16 -17.25
N GLY A 79 0.43 19.86 -17.33
CA GLY A 79 -0.56 20.22 -16.31
C GLY A 79 -1.15 19.03 -15.58
N TYR A 80 -1.41 17.92 -16.28
CA TYR A 80 -1.94 16.71 -15.68
C TYR A 80 -1.24 15.46 -16.21
N VAL A 81 -1.08 14.47 -15.35
CA VAL A 81 -0.57 13.14 -15.71
C VAL A 81 -1.58 12.10 -15.24
N LEU A 82 -2.18 11.39 -16.19
CA LEU A 82 -2.99 10.20 -15.91
C LEU A 82 -2.06 8.99 -15.88
N LEU A 83 -2.18 8.18 -14.85
CA LEU A 83 -1.46 6.93 -14.64
C LEU A 83 -2.46 5.77 -14.65
N VAL A 84 -2.17 4.75 -15.43
CA VAL A 84 -2.89 3.48 -15.43
C VAL A 84 -1.88 2.37 -15.22
N ILE A 85 -1.99 1.68 -14.09
CA ILE A 85 -1.04 0.65 -13.67
C ILE A 85 -1.74 -0.70 -13.80
N TYR A 86 -1.07 -1.67 -14.40
CA TYR A 86 -1.50 -3.05 -14.53
C TYR A 86 -0.57 -3.92 -13.68
N PRO A 87 -0.90 -4.18 -12.39
CA PRO A 87 0.01 -4.86 -11.46
C PRO A 87 0.32 -6.30 -11.87
N ASP A 88 -0.65 -6.95 -12.50
CA ASP A 88 -0.55 -8.34 -12.94
C ASP A 88 0.44 -8.46 -14.11
N ASP A 89 0.40 -7.50 -15.04
CA ASP A 89 1.24 -7.46 -16.25
C ASP A 89 2.58 -6.73 -16.05
N ASP A 90 2.79 -6.09 -14.90
CA ASP A 90 3.95 -5.21 -14.64
C ASP A 90 4.06 -4.09 -15.69
N GLN A 91 2.89 -3.58 -16.13
CA GLN A 91 2.80 -2.52 -17.12
C GLN A 91 2.27 -1.23 -16.53
N LEU A 92 2.74 -0.12 -17.11
CA LEU A 92 2.27 1.22 -16.83
C LEU A 92 1.97 1.90 -18.16
N GLU A 93 0.80 2.50 -18.21
CA GLU A 93 0.48 3.53 -19.19
C GLU A 93 0.38 4.88 -18.49
N TYR A 94 0.84 5.92 -19.17
CA TYR A 94 0.59 7.29 -18.74
C TYR A 94 0.17 8.15 -19.92
N THR A 95 -0.55 9.22 -19.61
CA THR A 95 -0.92 10.24 -20.57
C THR A 95 -0.72 11.60 -19.93
N ILE A 96 0.06 12.44 -20.60
CA ILE A 96 0.32 13.83 -20.17
C ILE A 96 -0.69 14.73 -20.89
N PHE A 97 -1.30 15.64 -20.14
CA PHE A 97 -2.19 16.67 -20.65
C PHE A 97 -1.64 18.04 -20.26
N ASP A 98 -1.80 19.01 -21.17
CA ASP A 98 -1.53 20.41 -20.86
C ASP A 98 -2.52 20.91 -19.80
N ASN A 99 -2.15 21.96 -19.06
CA ASN A 99 -3.03 22.54 -18.04
C ASN A 99 -4.40 22.98 -18.60
N LYS A 100 -4.43 23.46 -19.85
CA LYS A 100 -5.66 23.87 -20.55
C LYS A 100 -6.64 22.72 -20.80
N ASP A 101 -6.16 21.47 -20.77
CA ASP A 101 -6.92 20.26 -21.11
C ASP A 101 -7.48 19.56 -19.86
N SER A 102 -7.64 20.28 -18.75
CA SER A 102 -8.17 19.76 -17.47
C SER A 102 -9.45 18.94 -17.61
N ASN A 103 -10.41 19.41 -18.40
CA ASN A 103 -11.68 18.68 -18.64
C ASN A 103 -11.43 17.33 -19.34
N ILE A 104 -10.54 17.31 -20.33
CA ILE A 104 -10.20 16.08 -21.06
C ILE A 104 -9.49 15.08 -20.12
N ALA A 105 -8.58 15.58 -19.28
CA ALA A 105 -7.88 14.77 -18.29
C ALA A 105 -8.84 14.13 -17.28
N GLN A 106 -9.80 14.90 -16.76
CA GLN A 106 -10.83 14.42 -15.84
C GLN A 106 -11.78 13.40 -16.49
N ASP A 107 -12.23 13.66 -17.72
CA ASP A 107 -13.08 12.73 -18.46
C ASP A 107 -12.36 11.40 -18.70
N LYS A 108 -11.06 11.45 -19.06
CA LYS A 108 -10.22 10.26 -19.24
C LYS A 108 -10.00 9.51 -17.93
N TYR A 109 -9.76 10.22 -16.83
CA TYR A 109 -9.68 9.60 -15.50
C TYR A 109 -10.98 8.88 -15.14
N ALA A 110 -12.13 9.53 -15.29
CA ALA A 110 -13.43 8.93 -14.98
C ALA A 110 -13.72 7.69 -15.85
N GLN A 111 -13.32 7.70 -17.13
CA GLN A 111 -13.41 6.51 -17.98
C GLN A 111 -12.57 5.36 -17.43
N GLN A 112 -11.31 5.62 -17.07
CA GLN A 112 -10.41 4.60 -16.54
C GLN A 112 -10.84 4.10 -15.16
N GLU A 113 -11.36 4.97 -14.30
CA GLU A 113 -11.89 4.58 -12.99
C GLU A 113 -13.09 3.63 -13.11
N ASN A 114 -13.99 3.88 -14.07
CA ASN A 114 -15.10 2.96 -14.36
C ASN A 114 -14.60 1.58 -14.84
N ILE A 115 -13.54 1.56 -15.65
CA ILE A 115 -12.92 0.30 -16.10
C ILE A 115 -12.24 -0.42 -14.93
N ALA A 116 -11.63 0.33 -14.01
CA ALA A 116 -10.97 -0.19 -12.80
C ALA A 116 -11.96 -0.73 -11.77
N ALA A 117 -13.17 -0.17 -11.70
CA ALA A 117 -14.21 -0.62 -10.79
C ALA A 117 -14.81 -1.99 -11.16
N SER A 118 -14.46 -2.55 -12.32
CA SER A 118 -14.91 -3.87 -12.76
C SER A 118 -14.24 -4.97 -11.95
N THR A 119 -15.02 -5.96 -11.50
CA THR A 119 -14.55 -7.04 -10.60
C THR A 119 -13.38 -7.86 -11.12
N ASP A 120 -13.19 -7.89 -12.43
CA ASP A 120 -12.14 -8.67 -13.11
C ASP A 120 -10.92 -7.81 -13.49
N ASN A 121 -10.91 -6.52 -13.13
CA ASN A 121 -9.84 -5.60 -13.48
C ASN A 121 -9.07 -5.16 -12.23
N ASN A 122 -7.78 -5.48 -12.19
CA ASN A 122 -6.88 -5.12 -11.10
C ASN A 122 -6.10 -3.82 -11.40
N GLN A 123 -6.53 -3.05 -12.41
CA GLN A 123 -5.86 -1.81 -12.76
C GLN A 123 -6.01 -0.75 -11.67
N ILE A 124 -4.97 0.04 -11.48
CA ILE A 124 -4.98 1.19 -10.58
C ILE A 124 -4.86 2.45 -11.42
N VAL A 125 -5.74 3.40 -11.16
CA VAL A 125 -5.86 4.64 -11.94
C VAL A 125 -5.62 5.82 -11.01
N ALA A 126 -4.75 6.74 -11.42
CA ALA A 126 -4.48 7.97 -10.68
C ALA A 126 -4.33 9.15 -11.64
N LEU A 127 -4.94 10.29 -11.30
CA LEU A 127 -4.73 11.55 -12.01
C LEU A 127 -3.99 12.53 -11.10
N VAL A 128 -2.86 13.04 -11.58
CA VAL A 128 -1.99 13.93 -10.81
C VAL A 128 -1.89 15.26 -11.54
N PHE A 129 -2.29 16.36 -10.89
CA PHE A 129 -1.95 17.70 -11.37
C PHE A 129 -0.48 17.98 -11.06
N THR A 130 0.22 18.55 -12.03
CA THR A 130 1.62 18.90 -11.86
C THR A 130 1.94 20.14 -12.67
N SER A 131 2.78 21.02 -12.12
CA SER A 131 3.41 22.12 -12.87
C SER A 131 4.88 21.81 -13.22
N SER A 132 5.42 20.68 -12.75
CA SER A 132 6.81 20.26 -12.93
C SER A 132 7.04 18.81 -12.50
N LEU A 133 8.11 18.16 -12.97
CA LEU A 133 8.51 16.86 -12.41
C LEU A 133 8.66 16.88 -10.87
N GLU A 134 9.09 18.02 -10.32
CA GLU A 134 9.28 18.17 -8.88
C GLU A 134 7.96 18.16 -8.12
N ASP A 135 6.84 18.63 -8.71
CA ASP A 135 5.53 18.57 -8.08
C ASP A 135 4.97 17.15 -8.02
N VAL A 136 5.16 16.36 -9.09
CA VAL A 136 4.87 14.92 -9.04
C VAL A 136 5.74 14.28 -7.97
N LYS A 137 7.05 14.54 -7.96
CA LYS A 137 7.97 14.01 -6.92
C LYS A 137 7.75 14.59 -5.53
N ALA A 138 6.97 15.66 -5.34
CA ALA A 138 6.70 16.32 -4.04
C ALA A 138 5.29 16.05 -3.49
N ALA A 139 4.31 15.77 -4.35
CA ALA A 139 3.02 15.18 -3.95
C ALA A 139 3.21 13.73 -3.50
N TYR A 140 4.18 13.07 -4.12
CA TYR A 140 4.38 11.64 -4.01
C TYR A 140 5.25 11.16 -2.82
N PRO A 141 6.14 11.95 -2.15
CA PRO A 141 6.72 11.58 -0.86
C PRO A 141 5.66 11.55 0.22
N ASN A 142 4.56 12.31 0.11
CA ASN A 142 3.46 12.22 1.07
C ASN A 142 2.71 10.89 0.92
N PHE A 143 2.37 10.50 -0.32
CA PHE A 143 1.78 9.19 -0.60
C PHE A 143 2.74 8.03 -0.25
N PHE A 144 4.03 8.14 -0.57
CA PHE A 144 5.05 7.14 -0.19
C PHE A 144 5.38 7.16 1.30
N ALA A 145 5.37 8.29 1.98
CA ALA A 145 5.57 8.36 3.43
C ALA A 145 4.42 7.67 4.15
N ASP A 146 3.18 7.90 3.72
CA ASP A 146 2.02 7.20 4.27
C ASP A 146 1.98 5.73 3.85
N SER A 147 2.44 5.39 2.66
CA SER A 147 2.64 4.00 2.24
C SER A 147 3.75 3.30 3.03
N SER A 148 4.84 3.98 3.36
CA SER A 148 5.93 3.44 4.17
C SER A 148 5.46 3.15 5.59
N LYS A 149 4.68 4.07 6.18
CA LYS A 149 3.99 3.83 7.46
C LYS A 149 3.05 2.64 7.39
N PHE A 150 2.31 2.48 6.29
CA PHE A 150 1.46 1.33 6.06
C PHE A 150 2.27 0.02 5.96
N ILE A 151 3.39 0.01 5.22
CA ILE A 151 4.29 -1.14 5.13
C ILE A 151 4.88 -1.49 6.50
N GLU A 152 5.26 -0.51 7.33
CA GLU A 152 5.73 -0.74 8.69
C GLU A 152 4.65 -1.42 9.58
N HIS A 153 3.38 -1.01 9.42
CA HIS A 153 2.25 -1.69 10.05
C HIS A 153 2.14 -3.15 9.57
N LEU A 154 2.24 -3.40 8.26
CA LEU A 154 2.20 -4.76 7.71
C LEU A 154 3.33 -5.63 8.26
N ASP A 155 4.55 -5.11 8.33
CA ASP A 155 5.70 -5.84 8.87
C ASP A 155 5.50 -6.23 10.33
N THR A 156 5.00 -5.30 11.15
CA THR A 156 4.66 -5.59 12.56
C THR A 156 3.64 -6.71 12.67
N LEU A 157 2.58 -6.67 11.86
CA LEU A 157 1.53 -7.70 11.86
C LEU A 157 2.05 -9.04 11.35
N LEU A 158 2.89 -9.05 10.32
CA LEU A 158 3.52 -10.28 9.81
C LEU A 158 4.48 -10.92 10.82
N ILE A 159 5.20 -10.11 11.61
CA ILE A 159 6.04 -10.61 12.70
C ILE A 159 5.18 -11.18 13.83
N ALA A 160 4.11 -10.46 14.22
CA ALA A 160 3.17 -10.93 15.24
C ALA A 160 2.51 -12.27 14.85
N GLU A 161 2.15 -12.44 13.58
CA GLU A 161 1.61 -13.69 13.02
C GLU A 161 2.57 -14.87 13.24
N ARG A 162 3.86 -14.68 12.89
CA ARG A 162 4.89 -15.71 13.07
C ARG A 162 5.11 -16.08 14.53
N ILE A 163 5.06 -15.10 15.45
CA ILE A 163 5.20 -15.35 16.89
C ILE A 163 4.02 -16.18 17.41
N ILE A 164 2.79 -15.79 17.06
CA ILE A 164 1.59 -16.51 17.47
C ILE A 164 1.62 -17.95 16.92
N GLN A 165 1.93 -18.13 15.63
CA GLN A 165 2.04 -19.47 15.03
C GLN A 165 3.06 -20.36 15.75
N LYS A 166 4.27 -19.83 16.04
CA LYS A 166 5.29 -20.57 16.81
C LYS A 166 4.81 -20.93 18.21
N SER A 167 4.10 -20.02 18.87
CA SER A 167 3.59 -20.24 20.23
C SER A 167 2.50 -21.34 20.26
N VAL A 168 1.62 -21.36 19.26
CA VAL A 168 0.56 -22.37 19.11
C VAL A 168 1.18 -23.75 18.81
N LEU A 169 2.12 -23.82 17.86
CA LEU A 169 2.84 -25.06 17.54
C LEU A 169 3.59 -25.63 18.75
N LYS A 170 4.21 -24.75 19.57
CA LYS A 170 4.88 -25.16 20.80
C LYS A 170 3.90 -25.76 21.81
N ARG A 171 2.72 -25.14 22.02
CA ARG A 171 1.70 -25.67 22.94
C ARG A 171 1.20 -27.05 22.52
N ILE A 172 0.94 -27.24 21.22
CA ILE A 172 0.47 -28.52 20.67
C ILE A 172 1.53 -29.61 20.87
N SER A 173 2.81 -29.31 20.60
CA SER A 173 3.89 -30.27 20.78
C SER A 173 4.17 -30.62 22.25
N SER A 174 4.03 -29.66 23.18
CA SER A 174 4.16 -29.91 24.63
C SER A 174 2.94 -30.57 25.29
N GLY A 175 1.78 -30.59 24.62
CA GLY A 175 0.58 -31.29 25.09
C GLY A 175 0.48 -32.75 24.62
N PHE A 176 1.43 -33.20 23.79
CA PHE A 176 1.50 -34.55 23.22
C PHE A 176 2.56 -35.45 23.89
N PHE A 177 3.22 -34.97 24.94
CA PHE A 177 4.21 -35.70 25.75
C PHE A 177 3.81 -35.71 27.23
#